data_AF-A0A328A6W7-F1
#
_entry.id   AF-A0A328A6W7-F1
#
_cell.length_a   1.000
_cell.length_b   1.000
_cell.length_c   1.000
_cell.angle_alpha   90.00
_cell.angle_beta   90.00
_cell.angle_gamma   90.00
#
_symmetry.space_group_name_H-M   'P 1'
#
loop_
_entity.id
_entity.type
_entity.pdbx_description
1 polymer ?
#
loop_
_entity_poly.entity_id
_entity_poly.type
_entity_poly.pdbx_seq_one_letter_code
_entity_poly.pdbx_strand_id
1 'polypeptide(L)'
;MTKKGRKPILTETEAKEIVNSYVLKHGVSKEIQYTDLHKYCIELYENQKIPKLPSESFWRKKDRAGRKLIDEVNSAVSHKLERHEKNYELQNLLNLIDNKITNKELKTTLFNELKSKQRKIEQLEKELNVKEESILSLKKSREDLQQLNKQQQDLISQVFHYFLKKSSQENLVFFDSALNNIFSKPLDYLTLLRKEKTQNQNNVADFFKNRLNNN
;
A
#
# COMPACT_ATOMS: atom_id res chain seq x y z
N MET A 1 13.55 -6.30 35.88
CA MET A 1 14.31 -5.28 35.10
C MET A 1 14.00 -5.45 33.62
N THR A 2 13.27 -4.51 33.02
CA THR A 2 12.86 -4.54 31.61
C THR A 2 14.04 -4.17 30.71
N LYS A 3 14.49 -5.10 29.86
CA LYS A 3 15.56 -4.87 28.88
C LYS A 3 15.07 -3.86 27.83
N LYS A 4 15.39 -2.58 28.01
CA LYS A 4 15.20 -1.51 27.01
C LYS A 4 16.01 -1.85 25.75
N GLY A 5 15.35 -2.35 24.72
CA GLY A 5 15.94 -2.48 23.39
C GLY A 5 16.25 -1.11 22.76
N ARG A 6 17.37 -1.00 22.04
CA ARG A 6 17.72 0.20 21.25
C ARG A 6 16.55 0.56 20.31
N LYS A 7 16.22 1.86 20.24
CA LYS A 7 15.23 2.39 19.30
C LYS A 7 15.64 2.02 17.86
N PRO A 8 14.71 1.58 17.00
CA PRO A 8 15.03 1.25 15.62
C PRO A 8 15.57 2.50 14.90
N ILE A 9 16.62 2.30 14.09
CA ILE A 9 17.36 3.38 13.42
C ILE A 9 16.53 4.02 12.30
N LEU A 10 15.65 3.22 11.66
CA LEU A 10 14.64 3.67 10.71
C LEU A 10 13.25 3.28 11.20
N THR A 11 12.28 4.13 10.88
CA THR A 11 10.86 3.81 10.97
C THR A 11 10.46 2.81 9.89
N GLU A 12 9.37 2.09 10.13
CA GLU A 12 8.86 1.08 9.19
C GLU A 12 8.44 1.70 7.85
N THR A 13 7.99 2.96 7.87
CA THR A 13 7.63 3.75 6.68
C THR A 13 8.83 4.09 5.82
N GLU A 14 9.92 4.58 6.42
CA GLU A 14 11.16 4.89 5.69
C GLU A 14 11.79 3.61 5.10
N ALA A 15 11.74 2.49 5.83
CA ALA A 15 12.22 1.21 5.33
C ALA A 15 11.39 0.71 4.12
N LYS A 16 10.07 0.91 4.13
CA LYS A 16 9.20 0.60 2.99
C LYS A 16 9.53 1.45 1.76
N GLU A 17 9.76 2.75 1.95
CA GLU A 17 10.13 3.66 0.84
C GLU A 17 11.45 3.26 0.18
N ILE A 18 12.45 2.86 0.98
CA ILE A 18 13.74 2.36 0.46
C ILE A 18 13.55 1.07 -0.34
N VAL A 19 12.77 0.11 0.17
CA VAL A 19 12.52 -1.16 -0.55
C VAL A 19 11.75 -0.89 -1.85
N ASN A 20 10.73 -0.04 -1.83
CA ASN A 20 9.96 0.31 -3.02
C ASN A 20 10.80 1.05 -4.07
N SER A 21 11.64 1.99 -3.65
CA SER A 21 12.53 2.71 -4.57
C SER A 21 13.58 1.78 -5.20
N TYR A 22 14.10 0.80 -4.44
CA TYR A 22 14.97 -0.25 -4.98
C TYR A 22 14.25 -1.09 -6.03
N VAL A 23 13.00 -1.51 -5.76
CA VAL A 23 12.16 -2.29 -6.68
C VAL A 23 11.91 -1.55 -7.99
N LEU A 24 11.57 -0.25 -7.90
CA LEU A 24 11.30 0.59 -9.06
C LEU A 24 12.57 0.85 -9.90
N LYS A 25 13.72 1.04 -9.26
CA LYS A 25 14.99 1.34 -9.96
C LYS A 25 15.57 0.11 -10.66
N HIS A 26 15.49 -1.06 -10.02
CA HIS A 26 16.12 -2.28 -10.52
C HIS A 26 15.17 -3.24 -11.26
N GLY A 27 13.87 -2.94 -11.29
CA GLY A 27 12.88 -3.73 -12.04
C GLY A 27 12.96 -5.21 -11.67
N VAL A 28 12.87 -5.53 -10.38
CA VAL A 28 13.29 -6.84 -9.85
C VAL A 28 12.42 -7.96 -10.42
N SER A 29 12.99 -8.70 -11.39
CA SER A 29 12.50 -10.00 -11.85
C SER A 29 13.02 -11.15 -10.96
N LYS A 30 13.91 -10.87 -10.01
CA LYS A 30 14.55 -11.84 -9.10
C LYS A 30 14.32 -11.44 -7.65
N GLU A 31 14.51 -12.37 -6.72
CA GLU A 31 14.42 -12.10 -5.28
C GLU A 31 15.45 -11.04 -4.84
N ILE A 32 14.98 -10.09 -4.04
CA ILE A 32 15.80 -9.04 -3.42
C ILE A 32 16.69 -9.69 -2.37
N GLN A 33 18.00 -9.65 -2.60
CA GLN A 33 18.98 -10.05 -1.60
C GLN A 33 19.22 -8.91 -0.60
N TYR A 34 19.30 -9.26 0.69
CA TYR A 34 19.55 -8.28 1.76
C TYR A 34 20.88 -7.52 1.58
N THR A 35 21.88 -8.16 0.96
CA THR A 35 23.18 -7.57 0.63
C THR A 35 23.05 -6.44 -0.37
N ASP A 36 22.22 -6.62 -1.39
CA ASP A 36 22.07 -5.66 -2.48
C ASP A 36 21.24 -4.46 -2.04
N LEU A 37 20.21 -4.71 -1.21
CA LEU A 37 19.46 -3.64 -0.58
C LEU A 37 20.34 -2.82 0.39
N HIS A 38 21.24 -3.46 1.13
CA HIS A 38 22.18 -2.75 2.00
C HIS A 38 23.17 -1.89 1.20
N LYS A 39 23.72 -2.41 0.09
CA LYS A 39 24.57 -1.62 -0.82
C LYS A 39 23.81 -0.41 -1.38
N TYR A 40 22.56 -0.61 -1.78
CA TYR A 40 21.70 0.48 -2.23
C TYR A 40 21.45 1.54 -1.15
N CYS A 41 21.30 1.14 0.11
CA CYS A 41 21.21 2.09 1.22
C CYS A 41 22.50 2.92 1.39
N ILE A 42 23.67 2.32 1.16
CA ILE A 42 24.95 3.04 1.17
C ILE A 42 24.96 4.11 0.07
N GLU A 43 24.59 3.75 -1.16
CA GLU A 43 24.48 4.71 -2.27
C GLU A 43 23.50 5.84 -1.97
N LEU A 44 22.35 5.55 -1.35
CA LEU A 44 21.36 6.57 -0.99
C LEU A 44 21.86 7.51 0.11
N TYR A 45 22.66 7.01 1.04
CA TYR A 45 23.26 7.81 2.11
C TYR A 45 24.36 8.73 1.56
N GLU A 46 25.22 8.21 0.69
CA GLU A 46 26.26 8.98 0.00
C GLU A 46 25.66 10.12 -0.85
N ASN A 47 24.51 9.86 -1.48
CA ASN A 47 23.76 10.86 -2.24
C ASN A 47 22.87 11.79 -1.38
N GLN A 48 23.00 11.75 -0.05
CA GLN A 48 22.22 12.55 0.92
C GLN A 48 20.69 12.39 0.80
N LYS A 49 20.21 11.30 0.20
CA LYS A 49 18.78 11.00 0.02
C LYS A 49 18.15 10.38 1.25
N ILE A 50 18.95 9.75 2.12
CA ILE A 50 18.52 9.24 3.42
C ILE A 50 19.36 9.85 4.54
N PRO A 51 18.74 10.26 5.66
CA PRO A 51 19.45 10.95 6.74
C PRO A 51 20.31 10.02 7.60
N LYS A 52 20.05 8.70 7.58
CA LYS A 52 20.74 7.70 8.39
C LYS A 52 20.92 6.41 7.62
N LEU A 53 22.13 5.85 7.69
CA LEU A 53 22.44 4.56 7.08
C LEU A 53 21.91 3.41 7.96
N PRO A 54 20.98 2.56 7.47
CA PRO A 54 20.61 1.34 8.18
C PRO A 54 21.80 0.37 8.24
N SER A 55 21.98 -0.27 9.39
CA SER A 55 22.98 -1.34 9.53
C SER A 55 22.58 -2.58 8.73
N GLU A 56 23.55 -3.29 8.13
CA GLU A 56 23.34 -4.56 7.43
C GLU A 56 22.49 -5.57 8.24
N SER A 57 22.71 -5.64 9.55
CA SER A 57 21.97 -6.54 10.44
C SER A 57 20.46 -6.27 10.52
N PHE A 58 20.02 -5.06 10.17
CA PHE A 58 18.61 -4.67 10.10
C PHE A 58 17.91 -5.36 8.92
N TRP A 59 18.62 -5.53 7.80
CA TRP A 59 18.14 -6.22 6.61
C TRP A 59 18.38 -7.73 6.67
N ARG A 60 19.41 -8.18 7.40
CA ARG A 60 19.77 -9.61 7.48
C ARG A 60 18.89 -10.41 8.45
N LYS A 61 18.59 -9.89 9.65
CA LYS A 61 17.94 -10.65 10.73
C LYS A 61 16.42 -10.74 10.58
N LYS A 62 15.87 -11.96 10.59
CA LYS A 62 14.43 -12.26 10.39
C LYS A 62 13.47 -11.56 11.37
N ASP A 63 13.92 -11.27 12.58
CA ASP A 63 13.09 -10.65 13.62
C ASP A 63 12.95 -9.12 13.45
N ARG A 64 13.65 -8.53 12.47
CA ARG A 64 13.68 -7.08 12.24
C ARG A 64 12.70 -6.68 11.14
N ALA A 65 12.18 -5.45 11.26
CA ALA A 65 11.22 -4.88 10.31
C ALA A 65 11.77 -4.88 8.87
N GLY A 66 13.04 -4.51 8.67
CA GLY A 66 13.66 -4.50 7.34
C GLY A 66 13.65 -5.85 6.64
N ARG A 67 13.99 -6.93 7.35
CA ARG A 67 13.96 -8.29 6.79
C ARG A 67 12.55 -8.77 6.49
N LYS A 68 11.57 -8.48 7.37
CA LYS A 68 10.17 -8.82 7.15
C LYS A 68 9.62 -8.18 5.87
N LEU A 69 10.00 -6.93 5.59
CA LEU A 69 9.61 -6.23 4.37
C LEU A 69 10.24 -6.83 3.12
N ILE A 70 11.52 -7.24 3.18
CA ILE A 70 12.17 -7.95 2.06
C ILE A 70 11.46 -9.27 1.79
N ASP A 71 11.17 -10.05 2.84
CA ASP A 71 10.53 -11.36 2.70
C ASP A 71 9.09 -11.22 2.17
N GLU A 72 8.34 -10.18 2.58
CA GLU A 72 7.01 -9.85 2.05
C GLU A 72 7.05 -9.53 0.55
N VAL A 73 8.00 -8.67 0.13
CA VAL A 73 8.16 -8.30 -1.27
C VAL A 73 8.64 -9.48 -2.12
N ASN A 74 9.58 -10.27 -1.62
CA ASN A 74 10.05 -11.47 -2.32
C ASN A 74 8.96 -12.53 -2.45
N SER A 75 8.10 -12.69 -1.45
CA SER A 75 6.94 -13.60 -1.54
C SER A 75 5.99 -13.16 -2.66
N ALA A 76 5.76 -11.84 -2.81
CA ALA A 76 4.95 -11.31 -3.90
C ALA A 76 5.62 -11.45 -5.28
N VAL A 77 6.95 -11.37 -5.36
CA VAL A 77 7.71 -11.58 -6.61
C VAL A 77 7.81 -13.06 -6.99
N SER A 78 7.96 -13.95 -6.00
CA SER A 78 8.02 -15.41 -6.21
C SER A 78 6.71 -15.95 -6.78
N HIS A 79 5.56 -15.48 -6.29
CA HIS A 79 4.26 -15.80 -6.89
C HIS A 79 4.11 -15.34 -8.37
N LYS A 80 4.89 -14.34 -8.81
CA LYS A 80 4.95 -13.97 -10.24
C LYS A 80 5.84 -14.93 -11.04
N LEU A 81 6.91 -15.46 -10.44
CA LEU A 81 7.88 -16.36 -11.08
C LEU A 81 7.36 -17.80 -11.26
N GLU A 82 6.53 -18.32 -10.34
CA GLU A 82 5.88 -19.63 -10.46
C GLU A 82 5.06 -19.80 -11.75
N ARG A 83 4.71 -18.69 -12.41
CA ARG A 83 4.00 -18.70 -13.71
C ARG A 83 4.88 -19.22 -14.87
N HIS A 84 6.21 -19.20 -14.75
CA HIS A 84 7.11 -19.57 -15.85
C HIS A 84 7.55 -21.05 -15.85
N GLU A 85 7.53 -21.77 -14.73
CA GLU A 85 7.93 -23.20 -14.67
C GLU A 85 6.92 -24.15 -15.33
N LYS A 86 5.65 -23.77 -15.42
CA LYS A 86 4.55 -24.60 -15.95
C LYS A 86 4.75 -25.09 -17.39
N ASN A 87 5.49 -24.32 -18.20
CA ASN A 87 5.75 -24.68 -19.60
C ASN A 87 6.70 -25.89 -19.73
N TYR A 88 7.65 -26.04 -18.80
CA TYR A 88 8.55 -27.20 -18.79
C TYR A 88 7.83 -28.48 -18.34
N GLU A 89 6.92 -28.36 -17.37
CA GLU A 89 6.13 -29.50 -16.89
C GLU A 89 5.16 -30.03 -17.96
N LEU A 90 4.52 -29.14 -18.73
CA LEU A 90 3.66 -29.53 -19.84
C LEU A 90 4.46 -30.27 -20.93
N GLN A 91 5.64 -29.76 -21.30
CA GLN A 91 6.52 -30.42 -22.28
C GLN A 91 6.97 -31.80 -21.80
N ASN A 92 7.28 -31.94 -20.51
CA ASN A 92 7.62 -33.23 -19.92
C ASN A 92 6.43 -34.22 -19.94
N LEU A 93 5.22 -33.76 -19.65
CA LEU A 93 4.00 -34.59 -19.74
C LEU A 93 3.69 -35.02 -21.17
N LEU A 94 3.84 -34.11 -22.15
CA LEU A 94 3.65 -34.44 -23.56
C LEU A 94 4.70 -35.45 -24.02
N ASN A 95 5.96 -35.31 -23.63
CA ASN A 95 7.02 -36.28 -23.91
C ASN A 95 6.76 -37.64 -23.26
N LEU A 96 6.21 -37.68 -22.05
CA LEU A 96 5.83 -38.94 -21.38
C LEU A 96 4.69 -39.66 -22.10
N ILE A 97 3.69 -38.92 -22.58
CA ILE A 97 2.61 -39.46 -23.40
C ILE A 97 3.15 -39.97 -24.74
N ASP A 98 4.07 -39.22 -25.35
CA ASP A 98 4.69 -39.57 -26.63
C ASP A 98 5.46 -40.89 -26.55
N ASN A 99 6.19 -41.09 -25.44
CA ASN A 99 7.06 -42.24 -25.20
C ASN A 99 6.34 -43.47 -24.63
N LYS A 100 5.26 -43.32 -23.85
CA LYS A 100 4.60 -44.44 -23.16
C LYS A 100 3.30 -44.92 -23.79
N ILE A 101 2.61 -44.10 -24.59
CA ILE A 101 1.32 -44.48 -25.18
C ILE A 101 1.51 -44.87 -26.65
N THR A 102 1.29 -46.15 -26.95
CA THR A 102 1.36 -46.72 -28.30
C THR A 102 0.03 -46.63 -29.06
N ASN A 103 -1.10 -46.54 -28.36
CA ASN A 103 -2.41 -46.38 -29.00
C ASN A 103 -2.58 -44.95 -29.55
N LYS A 104 -2.68 -44.84 -30.88
CA LYS A 104 -2.75 -43.57 -31.61
C LYS A 104 -3.99 -42.73 -31.30
N GLU A 105 -5.16 -43.35 -31.16
CA GLU A 105 -6.40 -42.63 -30.84
C GLU A 105 -6.34 -42.05 -29.43
N LEU A 106 -5.99 -42.88 -28.45
CA LEU A 106 -5.85 -42.48 -27.05
C LEU A 106 -4.83 -41.34 -26.88
N LYS A 107 -3.70 -41.45 -27.58
CA LYS A 107 -2.65 -40.43 -27.60
C LYS A 107 -3.15 -39.10 -28.16
N THR A 108 -3.89 -39.13 -29.27
CA THR A 108 -4.43 -37.92 -29.91
C THR A 108 -5.45 -37.22 -29.00
N THR A 109 -6.32 -37.99 -28.35
CA THR A 109 -7.32 -37.47 -27.40
C THR A 109 -6.68 -36.82 -26.19
N LEU A 110 -5.70 -37.47 -25.56
CA LEU A 110 -4.94 -36.93 -24.42
C LEU A 110 -4.19 -35.64 -24.78
N PHE A 111 -3.57 -35.61 -25.97
CA PHE A 111 -2.84 -34.43 -26.43
C PHE A 111 -3.77 -33.23 -26.62
N ASN A 112 -4.96 -33.48 -27.21
CA ASN A 112 -5.97 -32.44 -27.42
C ASN A 112 -6.56 -31.95 -26.09
N GLU A 113 -6.83 -32.84 -25.13
CA GLU A 113 -7.28 -32.46 -23.79
C GLU A 113 -6.25 -31.62 -23.04
N LEU A 114 -4.98 -32.03 -23.04
CA LEU A 114 -3.91 -31.27 -22.40
C LEU A 114 -3.76 -29.88 -23.00
N LYS A 115 -3.76 -29.80 -24.33
CA LYS A 115 -3.69 -28.52 -25.04
C LYS A 115 -4.89 -27.62 -24.77
N SER A 116 -6.09 -28.21 -24.66
CA SER A 116 -7.32 -27.52 -24.25
C SER A 116 -7.21 -26.93 -22.85
N LYS A 117 -6.81 -27.76 -21.87
CA LYS A 117 -6.63 -27.31 -20.48
C LYS A 117 -5.54 -26.24 -20.36
N GLN A 118 -4.43 -26.39 -21.08
CA GLN A 118 -3.35 -25.41 -21.11
C GLN A 118 -3.84 -24.04 -21.61
N ARG A 119 -4.56 -24.01 -22.74
CA ARG A 119 -5.16 -22.77 -23.25
C ARG A 119 -6.10 -22.12 -22.24
N LYS A 120 -6.88 -22.93 -21.51
CA LYS A 120 -7.78 -22.41 -20.48
C LYS A 120 -7.01 -21.81 -19.30
N ILE A 121 -5.92 -22.45 -18.88
CA ILE A 121 -5.02 -21.92 -17.83
C ILE A 121 -4.42 -20.58 -18.28
N GLU A 122 -3.87 -20.51 -19.48
CA GLU A 122 -3.30 -19.27 -20.04
C GLU A 122 -4.33 -18.14 -20.13
N GLN A 123 -5.58 -18.47 -20.50
CA GLN A 123 -6.67 -17.49 -20.50
C GLN A 123 -6.97 -16.99 -19.08
N LEU A 124 -7.11 -17.91 -18.11
CA LEU A 124 -7.38 -17.54 -16.72
C LEU A 124 -6.23 -16.72 -16.11
N GLU A 125 -4.99 -17.00 -16.47
CA GLU A 125 -3.82 -16.23 -16.02
C GLU A 125 -3.82 -14.80 -16.59
N LYS A 126 -4.21 -14.64 -17.87
CA LYS A 126 -4.41 -13.32 -18.47
C LYS A 126 -5.53 -12.55 -17.77
N GLU A 127 -6.66 -13.20 -17.53
CA GLU A 127 -7.78 -12.60 -16.80
C GLU A 127 -7.39 -12.21 -15.37
N LEU A 128 -6.60 -13.05 -14.69
CA LEU A 128 -6.07 -12.77 -13.35
C LEU A 128 -5.16 -11.54 -13.38
N ASN A 129 -4.23 -11.45 -14.33
CA ASN A 129 -3.35 -10.30 -14.50
C ASN A 129 -4.13 -9.00 -14.69
N VAL A 130 -5.12 -9.00 -15.59
CA VAL A 130 -5.96 -7.82 -15.83
C VAL A 130 -6.73 -7.41 -14.58
N LYS A 131 -7.24 -8.38 -13.81
CA LYS A 131 -7.91 -8.11 -12.53
C LYS A 131 -6.95 -7.57 -11.48
N GLU A 132 -5.74 -8.10 -11.39
CA GLU A 132 -4.69 -7.61 -10.47
C GLU A 132 -4.31 -6.15 -10.78
N GLU A 133 -4.10 -5.83 -12.06
CA GLU A 133 -3.85 -4.45 -12.51
C GLU A 133 -5.01 -3.51 -12.20
N SER A 134 -6.25 -3.96 -12.43
CA SER A 134 -7.45 -3.20 -12.08
C SER A 134 -7.58 -2.95 -10.57
N ILE A 135 -7.24 -3.93 -9.73
CA ILE A 135 -7.24 -3.75 -8.27
C ILE A 135 -6.21 -2.71 -7.85
N LEU A 136 -5.01 -2.74 -8.45
CA LEU A 136 -3.95 -1.77 -8.15
C LEU A 136 -4.37 -0.35 -8.55
N SER A 137 -4.98 -0.17 -9.73
CA SER A 137 -5.44 1.15 -10.18
C SER A 137 -6.59 1.69 -9.31
N LEU A 138 -7.53 0.83 -8.91
CA LEU A 138 -8.61 1.19 -7.98
C LEU A 138 -8.10 1.58 -6.59
N LYS A 139 -7.09 0.86 -6.07
CA LYS A 139 -6.46 1.22 -4.79
C LYS A 139 -5.82 2.60 -4.85
N LYS A 140 -5.04 2.88 -5.90
CA LYS A 140 -4.42 4.19 -6.11
C LYS A 140 -5.48 5.29 -6.22
N SER A 141 -6.51 5.10 -7.02
CA SER A 141 -7.61 6.06 -7.16
C SER A 141 -8.32 6.33 -5.83
N ARG A 142 -8.49 5.29 -4.99
CA ARG A 142 -9.04 5.46 -3.64
C ARG A 142 -8.14 6.30 -2.75
N GLU A 143 -6.83 6.07 -2.78
CA GLU A 143 -5.86 6.86 -2.00
C GLU A 143 -5.86 8.33 -2.45
N ASP A 144 -5.87 8.58 -3.77
CA ASP A 144 -5.95 9.92 -4.34
C ASP A 144 -7.23 10.65 -3.89
N LEU A 145 -8.38 9.96 -3.93
CA LEU A 145 -9.65 10.50 -3.45
C LEU A 145 -9.66 10.77 -1.95
N GLN A 146 -9.03 9.91 -1.15
CA GLN A 146 -8.89 10.13 0.30
C GLN A 146 -8.01 11.34 0.60
N GLN A 147 -6.90 11.51 -0.14
CA GLN A 147 -6.03 12.66 -0.01
C GLN A 147 -6.74 13.96 -0.41
N LEU A 148 -7.47 13.95 -1.53
CA LEU A 148 -8.25 15.10 -1.98
C LEU A 148 -9.32 15.48 -0.95
N ASN A 149 -10.05 14.51 -0.41
CA ASN A 149 -11.05 14.76 0.63
C ASN A 149 -10.41 15.36 1.89
N LYS A 150 -9.22 14.88 2.29
CA LYS A 150 -8.47 15.49 3.40
C LYS A 150 -8.11 16.95 3.10
N GLN A 151 -7.58 17.25 1.91
CA GLN A 151 -7.26 18.63 1.52
C GLN A 151 -8.50 19.54 1.52
N GLN A 152 -9.64 19.03 1.05
CA GLN A 152 -10.91 19.76 1.09
C GLN A 152 -11.35 20.03 2.54
N GLN A 153 -11.26 19.03 3.43
CA GLN A 153 -11.54 19.19 4.85
C GLN A 153 -10.62 20.21 5.52
N ASP A 154 -9.32 20.20 5.19
CA ASP A 154 -8.34 21.15 5.71
C ASP A 154 -8.64 22.58 5.23
N LEU A 155 -9.01 22.76 3.96
CA LEU A 155 -9.39 24.05 3.41
C LEU A 155 -10.67 24.58 4.07
N ILE A 156 -11.67 23.72 4.24
CA ILE A 156 -12.92 24.06 4.94
C ILE A 156 -12.59 24.49 6.39
N SER A 157 -11.68 23.81 7.07
CA SER A 157 -11.21 24.18 8.41
C SER A 157 -10.53 25.56 8.45
N GLN A 158 -9.71 25.88 7.44
CA GLN A 158 -9.04 27.17 7.33
C GLN A 158 -10.04 28.30 7.08
N VAL A 159 -10.99 28.08 6.16
CA VAL A 159 -12.09 29.00 5.88
C VAL A 159 -12.95 29.22 7.14
N PHE A 160 -13.23 28.14 7.88
CA PHE A 160 -13.91 28.19 9.17
C PHE A 160 -13.17 29.08 10.19
N HIS A 161 -11.87 28.88 10.36
CA HIS A 161 -11.05 29.71 11.25
C HIS A 161 -11.00 31.19 10.81
N TYR A 162 -11.03 31.45 9.51
CA TYR A 162 -11.08 32.81 8.97
C TYR A 162 -12.41 33.51 9.28
N PHE A 163 -13.55 32.82 9.07
CA PHE A 163 -14.88 33.39 9.39
C PHE A 163 -15.07 33.61 10.89
N LEU A 164 -14.62 32.68 11.74
CA LEU A 164 -14.66 32.86 13.19
C LEU A 164 -13.87 34.09 13.65
N LYS A 165 -12.73 34.39 13.01
CA LYS A 165 -11.94 35.60 13.31
C LYS A 165 -12.61 36.90 12.83
N LYS A 166 -13.57 36.83 11.92
CA LYS A 166 -14.29 37.99 11.34
C LYS A 166 -15.79 37.97 11.69
N SER A 167 -16.11 37.57 12.91
CA SER A 167 -17.47 37.28 13.40
C SER A 167 -18.48 38.39 13.10
N SER A 168 -19.30 38.19 12.06
CA SER A 168 -20.58 38.87 11.86
C SER A 168 -21.72 37.87 12.00
N GLN A 169 -22.91 38.32 12.41
CA GLN A 169 -24.07 37.47 12.66
C GLN A 169 -24.51 36.71 11.39
N GLU A 170 -24.41 37.34 10.22
CA GLU A 170 -24.74 36.73 8.92
C GLU A 170 -23.80 35.57 8.56
N ASN A 171 -22.50 35.70 8.87
CA ASN A 171 -21.52 34.65 8.64
C ASN A 171 -21.77 33.42 9.53
N LEU A 172 -22.36 33.60 10.72
CA LEU A 172 -22.71 32.50 11.63
C LEU A 172 -23.95 31.72 11.14
N VAL A 173 -24.96 32.41 10.59
CA VAL A 173 -26.17 31.77 10.05
C VAL A 173 -25.86 30.98 8.78
N PHE A 174 -25.08 31.56 7.87
CA PHE A 174 -24.61 30.86 6.67
C PHE A 174 -23.77 29.62 7.04
N PHE A 175 -22.94 29.73 8.09
CA PHE A 175 -22.14 28.63 8.60
C PHE A 175 -22.98 27.48 9.18
N ASP A 176 -23.94 27.77 10.06
CA ASP A 176 -24.77 26.72 10.67
C ASP A 176 -25.59 25.97 9.60
N SER A 177 -25.98 26.66 8.52
CA SER A 177 -26.62 26.04 7.35
C SER A 177 -25.65 25.14 6.56
N ALA A 178 -24.44 25.61 6.26
CA ALA A 178 -23.46 24.84 5.50
C ALA A 178 -22.98 23.59 6.28
N LEU A 179 -22.73 23.71 7.59
CA LEU A 179 -22.24 22.63 8.44
C LEU A 179 -23.25 21.45 8.50
N ASN A 180 -24.53 21.76 8.64
CA ASN A 180 -25.60 20.76 8.71
C ASN A 180 -25.91 20.11 7.35
N ASN A 181 -25.62 20.80 6.23
CA ASN A 181 -25.85 20.28 4.89
C ASN A 181 -24.68 19.45 4.34
N ILE A 182 -23.43 19.79 4.69
CA ILE A 182 -22.23 19.15 4.13
C ILE A 182 -21.87 17.87 4.88
N PHE A 183 -22.07 17.83 6.20
CA PHE A 183 -21.66 16.70 7.03
C PHE A 183 -22.86 15.93 7.55
N SER A 184 -22.92 14.62 7.24
CA SER A 184 -23.96 13.73 7.78
C SER A 184 -23.88 13.58 9.31
N LYS A 185 -22.68 13.78 9.89
CA LYS A 185 -22.41 13.80 11.34
C LYS A 185 -21.40 14.90 11.67
N PRO A 186 -21.84 16.15 11.83
CA PRO A 186 -20.94 17.30 12.04
C PRO A 186 -20.02 17.17 13.27
N LEU A 187 -20.50 16.48 14.30
CA LEU A 187 -19.80 16.29 15.58
C LEU A 187 -18.58 15.36 15.47
N ASP A 188 -18.60 14.37 14.57
CA ASP A 188 -17.51 13.41 14.39
C ASP A 188 -16.23 14.11 13.87
N TYR A 189 -16.42 15.09 12.97
CA TYR A 189 -15.34 15.92 12.43
C TYR A 189 -14.69 16.81 13.51
N LEU A 190 -15.50 17.39 14.41
CA LEU A 190 -15.01 18.21 15.52
C LEU A 190 -14.18 17.40 16.52
N THR A 191 -14.55 16.14 16.78
CA THR A 191 -13.72 15.22 17.58
C THR A 191 -12.38 14.89 16.93
N LEU A 192 -12.32 14.84 15.60
CA LEU A 192 -11.10 14.55 14.85
C LEU A 192 -10.11 15.73 14.91
N LEU A 193 -10.60 16.96 14.74
CA LEU A 193 -9.83 18.20 14.93
C LEU A 193 -9.22 18.31 16.34
N ARG A 194 -9.95 17.86 17.37
CA ARG A 194 -9.48 17.87 18.77
C ARG A 194 -8.31 16.92 19.00
N LYS A 195 -8.25 15.79 18.27
CA LYS A 195 -7.18 14.80 18.37
C LYS A 195 -5.89 15.23 17.67
N GLU A 196 -5.97 16.05 16.61
CA GLU A 196 -4.80 16.54 15.88
C GLU A 196 -4.13 17.78 16.53
N LYS A 197 -4.82 18.51 17.43
CA LYS A 197 -4.29 19.72 18.10
C LYS A 197 -4.32 19.62 19.63
N THR A 198 -3.60 18.68 20.23
CA THR A 198 -3.30 18.69 21.68
C THR A 198 -2.19 19.66 22.09
N GLN A 199 -1.75 20.59 21.23
CA GLN A 199 -0.64 21.49 21.59
C GLN A 199 -0.92 22.99 21.59
N ASN A 200 -2.11 23.50 21.26
CA ASN A 200 -2.44 24.91 21.54
C ASN A 200 -3.96 25.18 21.65
N GLN A 201 -4.36 25.56 22.87
CA GLN A 201 -5.53 26.35 23.32
C GLN A 201 -6.93 26.02 22.76
N ASN A 202 -7.75 25.44 23.64
CA ASN A 202 -9.09 24.86 23.42
C ASN A 202 -10.28 25.84 23.31
N ASN A 203 -10.12 27.06 22.76
CA ASN A 203 -11.23 28.02 22.75
C ASN A 203 -12.39 27.62 21.80
N VAL A 204 -12.11 26.84 20.76
CA VAL A 204 -13.10 26.47 19.72
C VAL A 204 -13.98 25.30 20.17
N ALA A 205 -13.37 24.28 20.78
CA ALA A 205 -14.09 23.06 21.16
C ALA A 205 -15.03 23.28 22.36
N ASP A 206 -14.74 24.30 23.19
CA ASP A 206 -15.60 24.73 24.29
C ASP A 206 -16.74 25.64 23.80
N PHE A 207 -16.51 26.46 22.77
CA PHE A 207 -17.57 27.22 22.08
C PHE A 207 -18.66 26.32 21.50
N PHE A 208 -18.29 25.22 20.84
CA PHE A 208 -19.25 24.25 20.27
C PHE A 208 -20.07 23.52 21.33
N LYS A 209 -19.47 23.15 22.46
CA LYS A 209 -20.19 22.51 23.58
C LYS A 209 -21.24 23.44 24.19
N ASN A 210 -20.87 24.70 24.42
CA ASN A 210 -21.76 25.67 25.06
C ASN A 210 -22.94 26.08 24.16
N ARG A 211 -22.77 26.02 22.83
CA ARG A 211 -23.83 26.39 21.88
C ARG A 211 -24.84 25.26 21.61
N LEU A 212 -24.43 23.99 21.74
CA LEU A 212 -25.32 22.83 21.56
C LEU A 212 -26.09 22.43 22.83
N ASN A 213 -25.60 22.80 24.01
CA ASN A 213 -26.31 22.54 25.27
C ASN A 213 -27.43 23.57 25.58
N ASN A 214 -27.55 24.63 24.77
CA ASN A 214 -28.52 25.71 24.96
C ASN A 214 -29.70 25.66 23.96
N ASN A 215 -29.88 24.55 23.24
CA ASN A 215 -31.07 24.25 22.44
C ASN A 215 -31.83 23.06 23.05
#